data_AF-A0A356KVX7-F1
#
_entry.id   AF-A0A356KVX7-F1
#
_cell.length_a   1.000
_cell.length_b   1.000
_cell.length_c   1.000
_cell.angle_alpha   90.00
_cell.angle_beta   90.00
_cell.angle_gamma   90.00
#
_symmetry.space_group_name_H-M   'P 1'
#
loop_
_entity.id
_entity.type
_entity.pdbx_description
1 polymer ?
#
loop_
_entity_poly.entity_id
_entity_poly.type
_entity_poly.pdbx_seq_one_letter_code
_entity_poly.pdbx_strand_id
1 'polypeptide(L)'
;MSHPKDLLPYGEQFAELDLVVRQLDDGSLTVTKDDTLPDGDRVHISSSGQGMHARLALFPCAEPSELLEDALEQLNQRPGIVWRYEAGQLLCEKVLPWAPDFKVPTQTLSALFSQVQQAGDSQREQLRRLADAPPEGAPPPPPLGAAGGPAAAAPAAEAPAGEEGAPVGEPLPPSFLPGAGQGSGEGATQRYGAVRDVPGRAEHGGDAVASSTYASPSSGRQMVSGGGGGGGGAAARAAARA
;
A
#
# COMPACT_ATOMS: atom_id res chain seq x y z
N MET A 1 -24.47 -5.89 14.01
CA MET A 1 -23.18 -5.29 13.61
C MET A 1 -22.19 -6.43 13.48
N SER A 2 -21.77 -6.78 12.27
CA SER A 2 -20.78 -7.85 12.08
C SER A 2 -19.43 -7.33 12.59
N HIS A 3 -18.81 -8.04 13.52
CA HIS A 3 -17.48 -7.69 14.00
C HIS A 3 -16.50 -7.66 12.82
N PRO A 4 -15.59 -6.67 12.75
CA PRO A 4 -14.52 -6.68 11.77
C PRO A 4 -13.79 -8.02 11.87
N LYS A 5 -13.60 -8.68 10.73
CA LYS A 5 -12.94 -9.98 10.71
C LYS A 5 -11.46 -9.77 10.95
N ASP A 6 -10.89 -10.64 11.78
CA ASP A 6 -9.46 -10.65 12.06
C ASP A 6 -8.67 -10.95 10.79
N LEU A 7 -7.70 -10.08 10.48
CA LEU A 7 -6.85 -10.18 9.31
C LEU A 7 -5.50 -10.86 9.60
N LEU A 8 -5.18 -11.13 10.87
CA LEU A 8 -3.93 -11.77 11.29
C LEU A 8 -3.59 -13.04 10.48
N PRO A 9 -4.52 -14.00 10.26
CA PRO A 9 -4.19 -15.21 9.51
C PRO A 9 -3.84 -14.96 8.04
N TYR A 10 -4.36 -13.87 7.46
CA TYR A 10 -4.04 -13.48 6.09
C TYR A 10 -2.72 -12.73 6.01
N GLY A 11 -2.30 -12.04 7.08
CA GLY A 11 -0.99 -11.40 7.16
C GLY A 11 0.15 -12.41 7.00
N GLU A 12 0.04 -13.58 7.64
CA GLU A 12 0.99 -14.68 7.48
C GLU A 12 1.02 -15.20 6.03
N GLN A 13 -0.14 -15.37 5.40
CA GLN A 13 -0.24 -15.82 4.00
C GLN A 13 0.34 -14.80 3.02
N PHE A 14 0.21 -13.50 3.29
CA PHE A 14 0.88 -12.48 2.50
C PHE A 14 2.41 -12.51 2.70
N ALA A 15 2.89 -12.78 3.92
CA ALA A 15 4.32 -12.94 4.17
C ALA A 15 4.92 -14.17 3.46
N GLU A 16 4.15 -15.26 3.29
CA GLU A 16 4.55 -16.42 2.47
C GLU A 16 4.75 -16.08 0.98
N LEU A 17 4.22 -14.94 0.51
CA LEU A 17 4.38 -14.45 -0.86
C LEU A 17 5.60 -13.55 -1.06
N ASP A 18 6.55 -13.55 -0.11
CA ASP A 18 7.68 -12.61 -0.07
C ASP A 18 7.23 -11.13 -0.08
N LEU A 19 6.05 -10.84 0.47
CA LEU A 19 5.56 -9.48 0.65
C LEU A 19 5.84 -9.01 2.07
N VAL A 20 6.18 -7.74 2.19
CA VAL A 20 6.36 -7.06 3.46
C VAL A 20 4.99 -6.66 3.97
N VAL A 21 4.60 -7.24 5.11
CA VAL A 21 3.32 -7.00 5.75
C VAL A 21 3.54 -6.26 7.06
N ARG A 22 2.79 -5.18 7.27
CA ARG A 22 2.70 -4.50 8.57
C ARG A 22 1.25 -4.43 9.00
N GLN A 23 0.98 -4.84 10.22
CA GLN A 23 -0.33 -4.65 10.83
C GLN A 23 -0.41 -3.26 11.46
N LEU A 24 -1.54 -2.58 11.26
CA LEU A 24 -1.85 -1.29 11.87
C LEU A 24 -2.71 -1.47 13.13
N ASP A 25 -2.77 -0.42 13.95
CA ASP A 25 -3.48 -0.44 15.24
C ASP A 25 -5.01 -0.65 15.11
N ASP A 26 -5.57 -0.36 13.93
CA ASP A 26 -6.99 -0.58 13.61
C ASP A 26 -7.30 -2.02 13.17
N GLY A 27 -6.29 -2.90 13.16
CA GLY A 27 -6.39 -4.30 12.73
C GLY A 27 -6.31 -4.51 11.23
N SER A 28 -6.11 -3.45 10.44
CA SER A 28 -5.83 -3.53 9.01
C SER A 28 -4.36 -3.89 8.74
N LEU A 29 -4.03 -4.20 7.48
CA LEU A 29 -2.67 -4.53 7.06
C LEU A 29 -2.22 -3.57 5.95
N THR A 30 -0.93 -3.26 5.91
CA THR A 30 -0.29 -2.71 4.71
C THR A 30 0.63 -3.77 4.12
N VAL A 31 0.59 -3.90 2.79
CA VAL A 31 1.30 -4.93 2.04
C VAL A 31 2.08 -4.28 0.90
N THR A 32 3.35 -4.64 0.75
CA THR A 32 4.21 -4.12 -0.32
C THR A 32 5.28 -5.13 -0.71
N LYS A 33 5.87 -4.97 -1.91
CA LYS A 33 7.08 -5.69 -2.32
C LYS A 33 8.36 -5.04 -1.82
N ASP A 34 8.30 -3.77 -1.44
CA ASP A 34 9.44 -2.94 -1.08
C ASP A 34 9.23 -2.34 0.31
N ASP A 35 10.07 -2.73 1.29
CA ASP A 35 10.00 -2.24 2.67
C ASP A 35 10.43 -0.78 2.81
N THR A 36 11.05 -0.20 1.79
CA THR A 36 11.46 1.21 1.81
C THR A 36 10.29 2.15 1.54
N LEU A 37 9.19 1.65 0.96
CA LEU A 37 8.03 2.47 0.65
C LEU A 37 7.34 2.94 1.93
N PRO A 38 6.94 4.23 2.00
CA PRO A 38 6.13 4.74 3.10
C PRO A 38 4.77 4.08 3.09
N ASP A 39 4.11 3.99 4.25
CA ASP A 39 2.85 3.23 4.39
C ASP A 39 1.72 3.75 3.47
N GLY A 40 1.73 5.05 3.13
CA GLY A 40 0.77 5.64 2.19
C GLY A 40 0.90 5.18 0.73
N ASP A 41 2.06 4.64 0.34
CA ASP A 41 2.29 4.08 -1.00
C ASP A 41 2.13 2.55 -1.03
N ARG A 42 1.79 1.93 0.10
CA ARG A 42 1.57 0.48 0.21
C ARG A 42 0.11 0.14 -0.09
N VAL A 43 -0.15 -1.11 -0.46
CA VAL A 43 -1.53 -1.60 -0.60
C VAL A 43 -2.10 -1.85 0.79
N HIS A 44 -3.17 -1.14 1.12
CA HIS A 44 -3.89 -1.25 2.38
C HIS A 44 -4.98 -2.32 2.28
N ILE A 45 -4.94 -3.31 3.17
CA ILE A 45 -5.89 -4.40 3.27
C ILE A 45 -6.75 -4.20 4.52
N SER A 46 -8.06 -4.03 4.34
CA SER A 46 -9.02 -3.93 5.44
C SER A 46 -10.15 -4.95 5.31
N SER A 47 -10.82 -5.24 6.43
CA SER A 47 -11.97 -6.16 6.46
C SER A 47 -13.27 -5.36 6.55
N SER A 48 -14.29 -5.81 5.81
CA SER A 48 -15.65 -5.27 5.91
C SER A 48 -16.68 -6.40 5.91
N GLY A 49 -17.96 -6.06 6.10
CA GLY A 49 -19.06 -7.02 5.93
C GLY A 49 -19.14 -7.62 4.52
N GLN A 50 -18.66 -6.93 3.49
CA GLN A 50 -18.72 -7.37 2.09
C GLN A 50 -17.55 -8.27 1.70
N GLY A 51 -16.38 -8.11 2.32
CA GLY A 51 -15.18 -8.81 1.88
C GLY A 51 -13.91 -8.26 2.51
N MET A 52 -12.79 -8.71 1.94
CA MET A 52 -11.48 -8.12 2.11
C MET A 52 -11.30 -7.03 1.05
N HIS A 53 -10.95 -5.83 1.50
CA HIS A 53 -10.76 -4.66 0.64
C HIS A 53 -9.27 -4.42 0.48
N ALA A 54 -8.76 -4.47 -0.74
CA ALA A 54 -7.40 -4.07 -1.09
C ALA A 54 -7.45 -2.69 -1.75
N ARG A 55 -6.84 -1.69 -1.12
CA ARG A 55 -6.86 -0.29 -1.54
C ARG A 55 -5.46 0.22 -1.76
N LEU A 56 -5.26 1.03 -2.79
CA LEU A 56 -4.01 1.73 -3.03
C LEU A 56 -4.31 3.21 -3.27
N ALA A 57 -3.74 4.07 -2.42
CA ALA A 57 -3.74 5.49 -2.66
C ALA A 57 -2.74 5.81 -3.78
N LEU A 58 -3.16 6.65 -4.74
CA LEU A 58 -2.35 6.98 -5.91
C LEU A 58 -1.60 8.29 -5.69
N PHE A 59 -2.34 9.34 -5.33
CA PHE A 59 -1.83 10.67 -5.03
C PHE A 59 -2.91 11.52 -4.33
N PRO A 60 -2.50 12.54 -3.56
CA PRO A 60 -3.43 13.54 -3.03
C PRO A 60 -3.96 14.41 -4.18
N CYS A 61 -5.24 14.71 -4.15
CA CYS A 61 -5.95 15.57 -5.09
C CYS A 61 -6.91 16.44 -4.27
N ALA A 62 -6.82 17.76 -4.34
CA ALA A 62 -7.63 18.62 -3.47
C ALA A 62 -9.10 18.68 -3.92
N GLU A 63 -9.31 18.80 -5.24
CA GLU A 63 -10.62 18.78 -5.87
C GLU A 63 -10.50 18.05 -7.23
N PRO A 64 -11.38 17.09 -7.52
CA PRO A 64 -11.37 16.40 -8.81
C PRO A 64 -11.90 17.36 -9.90
N SER A 65 -11.17 17.44 -11.01
CA SER A 65 -11.67 18.13 -12.21
C SER A 65 -12.77 17.32 -12.88
N GLU A 66 -13.67 17.95 -13.65
CA GLU A 66 -14.72 17.23 -14.42
C GLU A 66 -14.10 16.15 -15.32
N LEU A 67 -12.96 16.45 -15.96
CA LEU A 67 -12.21 15.49 -16.77
C LEU A 67 -11.71 14.28 -15.98
N LEU A 68 -11.32 14.49 -14.71
CA LEU A 68 -10.93 13.40 -13.83
C LEU A 68 -12.16 12.56 -13.46
N GLU A 69 -13.27 13.19 -13.11
CA GLU A 69 -14.51 12.48 -12.77
C GLU A 69 -15.01 11.62 -13.94
N ASP A 70 -15.05 12.16 -15.16
CA ASP A 70 -15.38 11.43 -16.39
C ASP A 70 -14.45 10.23 -16.61
N ALA A 71 -13.14 10.42 -16.37
CA ALA A 71 -12.16 9.34 -16.50
C ALA A 71 -12.39 8.24 -15.45
N LEU A 72 -12.73 8.60 -14.22
CA LEU A 72 -13.06 7.63 -13.16
C LEU A 72 -14.35 6.88 -13.48
N GLU A 73 -15.37 7.55 -14.01
CA GLU A 73 -16.60 6.90 -14.46
C GLU A 73 -16.30 5.87 -15.57
N GLN A 74 -15.52 6.25 -16.58
CA GLN A 74 -15.11 5.34 -17.65
C GLN A 74 -14.28 4.15 -17.14
N LEU A 75 -13.38 4.38 -16.18
CA LEU A 75 -12.61 3.30 -15.57
C LEU A 75 -13.50 2.35 -14.76
N ASN A 76 -14.51 2.87 -14.06
CA ASN A 76 -15.47 2.09 -13.28
C ASN A 76 -16.48 1.29 -14.12
N GLN A 77 -16.61 1.58 -15.41
CA GLN A 77 -17.35 0.71 -16.34
C GLN A 77 -16.65 -0.65 -16.54
N ARG A 78 -15.36 -0.75 -16.21
CA ARG A 78 -14.61 -2.02 -16.28
C ARG A 78 -14.81 -2.82 -14.99
N PRO A 79 -15.16 -4.11 -15.08
CA PRO A 79 -15.34 -4.91 -13.88
C PRO A 79 -14.00 -5.15 -13.16
N GLY A 80 -14.03 -5.08 -11.83
CA GLY A 80 -13.01 -5.67 -10.97
C GLY A 80 -12.13 -4.72 -10.16
N ILE A 81 -11.88 -3.49 -10.62
CA ILE A 81 -11.23 -2.43 -9.84
C ILE A 81 -12.17 -1.23 -9.80
N VAL A 82 -12.43 -0.73 -8.59
CA VAL A 82 -13.22 0.47 -8.36
C VAL A 82 -12.26 1.62 -8.12
N TRP A 83 -12.45 2.71 -8.83
CA TRP A 83 -11.70 3.95 -8.73
C TRP A 83 -12.58 4.98 -8.05
N ARG A 84 -12.06 5.66 -7.03
CA ARG A 84 -12.84 6.67 -6.31
C ARG A 84 -11.92 7.77 -5.79
N TYR A 85 -12.56 8.90 -5.54
CA TYR A 85 -11.98 10.01 -4.83
C TYR A 85 -12.55 10.03 -3.40
N GLU A 86 -11.69 10.00 -2.39
CA GLU A 86 -12.10 9.97 -0.98
C GLU A 86 -11.12 10.78 -0.15
N ALA A 87 -11.63 11.68 0.71
CA ALA A 87 -10.85 12.44 1.68
C ALA A 87 -9.60 13.17 1.09
N GLY A 88 -9.71 13.75 -0.11
CA GLY A 88 -8.56 14.46 -0.70
C GLY A 88 -7.56 13.54 -1.41
N GLN A 89 -7.92 12.28 -1.66
CA GLN A 89 -7.02 11.31 -2.28
C GLN A 89 -7.74 10.51 -3.37
N LEU A 90 -7.01 10.27 -4.46
CA LEU A 90 -7.44 9.35 -5.48
C LEU A 90 -6.97 7.93 -5.13
N LEU A 91 -7.89 6.98 -5.12
CA LEU A 91 -7.61 5.61 -4.75
C LEU A 91 -8.21 4.61 -5.73
N CYS A 92 -7.54 3.48 -5.87
CA CYS A 92 -8.08 2.31 -6.54
C CYS A 92 -8.28 1.19 -5.52
N GLU A 93 -9.37 0.43 -5.69
CA GLU A 93 -9.81 -0.56 -4.72
C GLU A 93 -10.32 -1.82 -5.43
N LYS A 94 -9.99 -2.96 -4.84
CA LYS A 94 -10.60 -4.25 -5.18
C LYS A 94 -11.19 -4.90 -3.96
N VAL A 95 -12.41 -5.41 -4.10
CA VAL A 95 -13.09 -6.17 -3.06
C VAL A 95 -13.04 -7.64 -3.41
N LEU A 96 -12.45 -8.44 -2.52
CA LEU A 96 -12.52 -9.89 -2.56
C LEU A 96 -13.61 -10.35 -1.60
N PRO A 97 -14.74 -10.90 -2.08
CA PRO A 97 -15.81 -11.36 -1.20
C PRO A 97 -15.32 -12.49 -0.31
N TRP A 98 -15.87 -12.57 0.90
CA TRP A 98 -15.51 -13.62 1.84
C TRP A 98 -15.90 -15.00 1.31
N ALA A 99 -14.93 -15.93 1.34
CA ALA A 99 -15.23 -17.34 1.14
C ALA A 99 -16.10 -17.86 2.30
N PRO A 100 -17.04 -18.80 2.04
CA PRO A 100 -17.93 -19.34 3.08
C PRO A 100 -17.18 -20.07 4.19
N ASP A 101 -16.02 -20.65 3.90
CA ASP A 101 -15.11 -21.30 4.85
C ASP A 101 -13.97 -20.40 5.32
N PHE A 102 -13.97 -19.13 4.91
CA PHE A 102 -12.97 -18.12 5.27
C PHE A 102 -11.53 -18.51 4.86
N LYS A 103 -11.36 -19.53 4.03
CA LYS A 103 -10.06 -19.91 3.50
C LYS A 103 -9.90 -19.26 2.14
N VAL A 104 -9.08 -18.22 2.10
CA VAL A 104 -8.67 -17.60 0.84
C VAL A 104 -7.37 -18.26 0.41
N PRO A 105 -7.28 -18.88 -0.78
CA PRO A 105 -6.03 -19.41 -1.27
C PRO A 105 -4.97 -18.32 -1.43
N THR A 106 -3.71 -18.61 -1.11
CA THR A 106 -2.58 -17.67 -1.25
C THR A 106 -2.47 -17.11 -2.68
N GLN A 107 -2.79 -17.92 -3.69
CA GLN A 107 -2.83 -17.48 -5.09
C GLN A 107 -3.88 -16.38 -5.34
N THR A 108 -5.03 -16.44 -4.66
CA THR A 108 -6.07 -15.42 -4.75
C THR A 108 -5.65 -14.13 -4.07
N LEU A 109 -4.95 -14.20 -2.93
CA LEU A 109 -4.37 -13.03 -2.25
C LEU A 109 -3.28 -12.38 -3.10
N SER A 110 -2.39 -13.17 -3.70
CA SER A 110 -1.36 -12.70 -4.62
C SER A 110 -1.96 -12.00 -5.84
N ALA A 111 -3.04 -12.57 -6.41
CA ALA A 111 -3.76 -11.97 -7.52
C ALA A 111 -4.45 -10.66 -7.11
N LEU A 112 -5.08 -10.62 -5.93
CA LEU A 112 -5.71 -9.41 -5.39
C LEU A 112 -4.70 -8.26 -5.28
N PHE A 113 -3.57 -8.51 -4.61
CA PHE A 113 -2.49 -7.53 -4.45
C PHE A 113 -1.93 -7.08 -5.80
N SER A 114 -1.54 -8.03 -6.66
CA SER A 114 -0.91 -7.72 -7.96
C SER A 114 -1.84 -6.92 -8.88
N GLN A 115 -3.14 -7.21 -8.87
CA GLN A 115 -4.11 -6.49 -9.70
C GLN A 115 -4.32 -5.05 -9.24
N VAL A 116 -4.42 -4.80 -7.93
CA VAL A 116 -4.55 -3.44 -7.40
C VAL A 116 -3.29 -2.63 -7.69
N GLN A 117 -2.11 -3.20 -7.42
CA GLN A 117 -0.83 -2.56 -7.68
C GLN A 117 -0.65 -2.23 -9.17
N GLN A 118 -0.83 -3.21 -10.05
CA GLN A 118 -0.66 -3.02 -11.49
C GLN A 118 -1.68 -2.02 -12.06
N ALA A 119 -2.93 -2.08 -11.61
CA ALA A 119 -3.94 -1.12 -12.02
C ALA A 119 -3.51 0.29 -11.62
N GLY A 120 -3.16 0.50 -10.35
CA GLY A 120 -2.69 1.78 -9.84
C GLY A 120 -1.49 2.32 -10.62
N ASP A 121 -0.45 1.53 -10.79
CA ASP A 121 0.77 1.92 -11.51
C ASP A 121 0.48 2.28 -12.98
N SER A 122 -0.40 1.52 -13.64
CA SER A 122 -0.73 1.76 -15.06
C SER A 122 -1.52 3.05 -15.31
N GLN A 123 -2.33 3.50 -14.36
CA GLN A 123 -3.19 4.68 -14.51
C GLN A 123 -2.67 5.92 -13.78
N ARG A 124 -1.71 5.77 -12.85
CA ARG A 124 -1.24 6.85 -11.96
C ARG A 124 -0.85 8.11 -12.72
N GLU A 125 -0.01 7.99 -13.74
CA GLU A 125 0.50 9.14 -14.51
C GLU A 125 -0.60 9.79 -15.36
N GLN A 126 -1.50 8.99 -15.96
CA GLN A 126 -2.61 9.53 -16.74
C GLN A 126 -3.60 10.31 -15.86
N LEU A 127 -4.01 9.72 -14.73
CA LEU A 127 -4.93 10.35 -13.80
C LEU A 127 -4.31 11.59 -13.16
N ARG A 128 -3.00 11.56 -12.88
CA ARG A 128 -2.27 12.72 -12.37
C ARG A 128 -2.31 13.90 -13.34
N ARG A 129 -2.08 13.65 -14.63
CA ARG A 129 -2.18 14.71 -15.67
C ARG A 129 -3.58 15.33 -15.76
N LEU A 130 -4.62 14.53 -15.56
CA LEU A 130 -6.01 15.02 -15.56
C LEU A 130 -6.33 15.82 -14.30
N ALA A 131 -5.78 15.41 -13.15
CA ALA A 131 -5.92 16.15 -11.89
C ALA A 131 -5.16 17.48 -11.90
N ASP A 132 -3.98 17.52 -12.52
CA ASP A 132 -3.14 18.73 -12.65
C ASP A 132 -3.56 19.62 -13.85
N ALA A 133 -4.53 19.19 -14.66
CA ALA A 133 -4.98 19.96 -15.81
C ALA A 133 -5.63 21.27 -15.34
N PRO A 134 -5.27 22.43 -15.92
CA PRO A 134 -5.94 23.68 -15.59
C PRO A 134 -7.43 23.57 -15.94
N PRO A 135 -8.33 24.18 -15.14
CA PRO A 135 -9.75 24.16 -15.44
C PRO A 135 -9.97 24.73 -16.84
N GLU A 136 -10.84 24.08 -17.62
CA GLU A 136 -11.10 24.47 -19.00
C GLU A 136 -11.58 25.93 -19.03
N GLY A 137 -10.83 26.81 -19.70
CA GLY A 137 -11.07 28.26 -19.70
C GLY A 137 -10.20 29.08 -18.74
N ALA A 138 -9.26 28.47 -18.02
CA ALA A 138 -8.23 29.22 -17.30
C ALA A 138 -7.42 30.07 -18.30
N PRO A 139 -7.25 31.38 -18.06
CA PRO A 139 -6.42 32.20 -18.91
C PRO A 139 -5.00 31.62 -18.91
N PRO A 140 -4.29 31.62 -20.07
CA PRO A 140 -2.92 31.15 -20.13
C PRO A 140 -2.10 31.90 -19.07
N PRO A 141 -1.17 31.22 -18.38
CA PRO A 141 -0.33 31.90 -17.39
C PRO A 141 0.34 33.09 -18.09
N PRO A 142 0.37 34.26 -17.43
CA PRO A 142 1.01 35.44 -18.02
C PRO A 142 2.44 35.04 -18.40
N PRO A 143 2.93 35.45 -19.59
CA PRO A 143 4.27 35.10 -20.00
C PRO A 143 5.27 35.52 -18.93
N LEU A 144 6.05 34.56 -18.41
CA LEU A 144 7.26 34.78 -17.61
C LEU A 144 8.30 35.49 -18.49
N GLY A 145 8.07 36.75 -18.80
CA GLY A 145 8.77 37.42 -19.89
C GLY A 145 8.28 38.84 -20.17
N ALA A 146 8.02 39.63 -19.13
CA ALA A 146 7.97 41.08 -19.23
C ALA A 146 8.40 41.77 -17.92
N ALA A 147 9.44 41.25 -17.27
CA ALA A 147 10.25 42.05 -16.36
C ALA A 147 11.19 42.91 -17.22
N GLY A 148 10.66 44.02 -17.74
CA GLY A 148 11.39 44.88 -18.66
C GLY A 148 10.70 46.23 -18.87
N GLY A 149 10.68 47.07 -17.84
CA GLY A 149 10.27 48.46 -17.96
C GLY A 149 10.44 49.23 -16.65
N PRO A 150 11.38 50.18 -16.54
CA PRO A 150 11.56 50.98 -15.35
C PRO A 150 10.41 52.01 -15.23
N ALA A 151 9.68 51.97 -14.12
CA ALA A 151 8.79 53.04 -13.74
C ALA A 151 9.62 54.22 -13.20
N ALA A 152 9.84 55.23 -14.05
CA ALA A 152 10.32 56.57 -13.69
C ALA A 152 9.34 57.57 -14.33
N ALA A 153 8.88 58.66 -13.71
CA ALA A 153 9.03 59.22 -12.38
C ALA A 153 7.95 60.32 -12.15
N ALA A 154 7.47 60.46 -10.90
CA ALA A 154 7.25 61.70 -10.11
C ALA A 154 6.28 62.83 -10.59
N PRO A 155 5.76 63.74 -9.71
CA PRO A 155 6.37 64.17 -8.44
C PRO A 155 5.48 64.52 -7.20
N ALA A 156 6.19 64.57 -6.06
CA ALA A 156 6.15 65.50 -4.92
C ALA A 156 4.85 65.78 -4.12
N ALA A 157 4.90 65.45 -2.82
CA ALA A 157 4.44 66.32 -1.74
C ALA A 157 5.11 65.96 -0.38
N GLU A 158 5.80 66.96 0.18
CA GLU A 158 6.27 67.25 1.55
C GLU A 158 6.27 66.20 2.68
N ALA A 159 7.44 66.11 3.32
CA ALA A 159 7.66 65.65 4.69
C ALA A 159 7.35 66.77 5.70
N PRO A 160 7.20 66.44 6.99
CA PRO A 160 8.28 66.88 7.90
C PRO A 160 8.78 65.84 8.90
N ALA A 161 10.02 66.14 9.30
CA ALA A 161 10.95 65.56 10.27
C ALA A 161 10.41 65.12 11.65
N GLY A 162 11.16 64.18 12.25
CA GLY A 162 11.18 63.90 13.69
C GLY A 162 12.14 62.75 14.07
N GLU A 163 13.36 63.14 14.49
CA GLU A 163 14.42 62.48 15.30
C GLU A 163 14.35 60.95 15.60
N GLU A 164 15.35 60.14 15.24
CA GLU A 164 16.71 59.98 15.83
C GLU A 164 16.72 59.18 17.15
N GLY A 165 17.36 58.00 17.14
CA GLY A 165 17.62 57.19 18.34
C GLY A 165 17.92 55.70 18.06
N ALA A 166 19.12 55.39 17.60
CA ALA A 166 19.74 54.06 17.70
C ALA A 166 20.16 53.79 19.19
N PRO A 167 20.76 52.64 19.62
CA PRO A 167 21.32 51.54 18.82
C PRO A 167 21.26 50.10 19.46
N VAL A 168 21.84 49.13 18.72
CA VAL A 168 22.46 47.87 19.17
C VAL A 168 21.60 46.75 19.81
N GLY A 169 21.62 45.59 19.15
CA GLY A 169 21.34 44.27 19.74
C GLY A 169 21.77 43.15 18.80
N GLU A 170 22.93 42.55 19.08
CA GLU A 170 23.56 41.40 18.39
C GLU A 170 22.70 40.11 18.36
N PRO A 171 23.05 39.13 17.49
CA PRO A 171 22.36 37.85 17.36
C PRO A 171 22.79 36.86 18.45
N LEU A 172 21.82 36.27 19.17
CA LEU A 172 22.11 35.18 20.11
C LEU A 172 22.01 33.80 19.42
N PRO A 173 22.98 32.89 19.66
CA PRO A 173 23.02 31.51 19.15
C PRO A 173 22.06 30.53 19.87
N PRO A 174 21.86 29.31 19.33
CA PRO A 174 20.85 28.36 19.82
C PRO A 174 21.15 27.87 21.24
N SER A 175 20.21 28.10 22.16
CA SER A 175 20.20 27.43 23.46
C SER A 175 19.71 25.99 23.29
N PHE A 176 20.65 25.07 23.47
CA PHE A 176 20.39 23.68 23.81
C PHE A 176 19.58 23.62 25.12
N LEU A 177 18.40 23.01 25.07
CA LEU A 177 17.77 22.42 26.24
C LEU A 177 17.96 20.90 26.20
N PRO A 178 18.63 20.29 27.20
CA PRO A 178 18.71 18.85 27.33
C PRO A 178 17.45 18.31 28.02
N GLY A 179 16.87 17.26 27.43
CA GLY A 179 16.20 16.17 28.15
C GLY A 179 14.96 16.50 28.99
N ALA A 180 13.77 16.25 28.43
CA ALA A 180 12.68 15.54 29.11
C ALA A 180 11.53 15.37 28.11
N GLY A 181 11.28 14.15 27.68
CA GLY A 181 10.18 13.84 26.78
C GLY A 181 10.37 12.51 26.08
N GLN A 182 10.42 11.43 26.86
CA GLN A 182 10.10 10.11 26.33
C GLN A 182 8.73 10.20 25.65
N GLY A 183 8.72 10.09 24.32
CA GLY A 183 7.53 9.75 23.56
C GLY A 183 7.25 8.28 23.78
N SER A 184 6.39 7.98 24.75
CA SER A 184 5.65 6.72 24.84
C SER A 184 4.90 6.48 23.53
N GLY A 185 4.98 5.25 23.00
CA GLY A 185 4.09 4.80 21.95
C GLY A 185 4.70 3.92 20.85
N GLU A 186 5.73 3.12 21.12
CA GLU A 186 5.95 1.92 20.30
C GLU A 186 4.79 0.95 20.58
N GLY A 187 3.69 1.13 19.86
CA GLY A 187 2.72 0.07 19.63
C GLY A 187 3.48 -1.09 19.00
N ALA A 188 3.37 -2.27 19.62
CA ALA A 188 4.10 -3.46 19.24
C ALA A 188 3.79 -3.84 17.78
N THR A 189 4.62 -3.37 16.84
CA THR A 189 4.50 -3.65 15.42
C THR A 189 4.96 -5.09 15.21
N GLN A 190 4.03 -6.01 15.00
CA GLN A 190 4.38 -7.38 14.65
C GLN A 190 4.91 -7.39 13.20
N ARG A 191 6.22 -7.29 13.05
CA ARG A 191 6.89 -7.41 11.76
C ARG A 191 6.91 -8.89 11.36
N TYR A 192 6.13 -9.24 10.35
CA TYR A 192 6.29 -10.52 9.67
C TYR A 192 7.49 -10.38 8.75
N GLY A 193 8.69 -10.62 9.28
CA GLY A 193 9.92 -10.62 8.50
C GLY A 193 9.86 -11.70 7.43
N ALA A 194 10.41 -11.40 6.25
CA ALA A 194 10.75 -12.44 5.28
C ALA A 194 11.57 -13.52 6.00
N VAL A 195 11.31 -14.79 5.68
CA VAL A 195 11.89 -15.98 6.36
C VAL A 195 13.44 -15.98 6.41
N ARG A 196 14.10 -15.04 5.73
CA ARG A 196 15.54 -14.91 5.62
C ARG A 196 16.18 -13.77 6.44
N ASP A 197 15.39 -12.90 7.08
CA ASP A 197 15.89 -11.73 7.81
C ASP A 197 15.50 -11.73 9.30
N VAL A 198 15.73 -12.86 9.99
CA VAL A 198 15.79 -12.90 11.46
C VAL A 198 17.25 -12.91 11.90
N PRO A 199 17.86 -11.75 12.22
CA PRO A 199 19.16 -11.74 12.87
C PRO A 199 18.97 -12.14 14.33
N GLY A 200 19.25 -13.41 14.67
CA GLY A 200 19.19 -13.83 16.07
C GLY A 200 18.99 -15.31 16.40
N ARG A 201 19.09 -16.25 15.46
CA ARG A 201 19.23 -17.67 15.86
C ARG A 201 20.70 -18.00 16.07
N ALA A 202 21.16 -17.80 17.31
CA ALA A 202 22.48 -18.22 17.75
C ALA A 202 22.71 -19.69 17.40
N GLU A 203 23.73 -19.92 16.60
CA GLU A 203 24.25 -21.23 16.28
C GLU A 203 24.91 -21.78 17.55
N HIS A 204 24.22 -22.66 18.27
CA HIS A 204 24.86 -23.45 19.32
C HIS A 204 25.56 -24.64 18.66
N GLY A 205 26.77 -24.38 18.17
CA GLY A 205 27.80 -25.39 17.99
C GLY A 205 28.66 -25.47 19.25
N GLY A 206 28.81 -26.66 19.84
CA GLY A 206 29.69 -26.86 20.98
C GLY A 206 29.50 -28.17 21.76
N ASP A 207 29.81 -29.28 21.09
CA ASP A 207 30.44 -30.52 21.58
C ASP A 207 30.52 -30.84 23.10
N ALA A 208 30.02 -32.01 23.50
CA ALA A 208 30.72 -32.92 24.43
C ALA A 208 30.06 -34.32 24.49
N VAL A 209 30.69 -35.27 23.81
CA VAL A 209 30.99 -36.67 24.23
C VAL A 209 30.19 -37.31 25.39
N ALA A 210 29.53 -38.44 25.11
CA ALA A 210 29.97 -39.78 25.54
C ALA A 210 28.84 -40.85 25.50
N SER A 211 29.14 -41.90 24.71
CA SER A 211 28.93 -43.32 25.00
C SER A 211 27.54 -43.97 24.93
N SER A 212 27.51 -44.99 24.06
CA SER A 212 26.99 -46.34 24.30
C SER A 212 25.51 -46.64 24.03
N THR A 213 25.32 -47.27 22.86
CA THR A 213 24.61 -48.55 22.68
C THR A 213 23.09 -48.57 22.92
N TYR A 214 22.31 -48.77 21.85
CA TYR A 214 21.57 -50.03 21.64
C TYR A 214 20.88 -50.07 20.25
N ALA A 215 21.21 -51.14 19.51
CA ALA A 215 20.37 -51.90 18.59
C ALA A 215 19.64 -51.21 17.41
N SER A 216 20.16 -51.48 16.20
CA SER A 216 19.31 -51.82 15.06
C SER A 216 18.44 -53.05 15.38
N PRO A 217 17.29 -53.21 14.69
CA PRO A 217 17.31 -54.25 13.67
C PRO A 217 16.75 -53.82 12.31
N SER A 218 17.49 -54.28 11.32
CA SER A 218 17.09 -54.54 9.94
C SER A 218 15.88 -55.48 9.81
N SER A 219 15.21 -55.33 8.66
CA SER A 219 14.55 -56.38 7.84
C SER A 219 13.02 -56.37 7.81
N GLY A 220 12.48 -56.09 6.61
CA GLY A 220 11.05 -56.24 6.30
C GLY A 220 10.71 -55.86 4.86
N ARG A 221 11.34 -56.54 3.90
CA ARG A 221 10.99 -56.54 2.48
C ARG A 221 9.64 -57.26 2.28
N GLN A 222 9.04 -57.00 1.11
CA GLN A 222 7.94 -57.72 0.42
C GLN A 222 6.55 -57.09 0.57
N MET A 223 5.65 -57.09 -0.42
CA MET A 223 5.61 -57.30 -1.88
C MET A 223 4.12 -57.03 -2.28
N VAL A 224 3.83 -57.01 -3.59
CA VAL A 224 2.50 -57.17 -4.25
C VAL A 224 1.70 -55.86 -4.42
N SER A 225 1.48 -55.30 -5.62
CA SER A 225 1.04 -55.77 -6.96
C SER A 225 -0.49 -55.81 -7.15
N GLY A 226 -0.95 -55.31 -8.30
CA GLY A 226 -2.34 -55.28 -8.81
C GLY A 226 -2.84 -53.84 -8.98
N GLY A 227 -3.00 -53.26 -10.18
CA GLY A 227 -3.79 -53.74 -11.33
C GLY A 227 -5.25 -53.36 -11.11
N GLY A 228 -6.02 -52.71 -11.98
CA GLY A 228 -5.96 -52.31 -13.37
C GLY A 228 -7.40 -51.97 -13.81
N GLY A 229 -7.56 -51.32 -14.98
CA GLY A 229 -8.84 -51.19 -15.72
C GLY A 229 -9.80 -50.12 -15.19
N GLY A 230 -10.56 -49.39 -15.99
CA GLY A 230 -10.90 -49.51 -17.40
C GLY A 230 -12.35 -49.05 -17.60
N GLY A 231 -12.63 -48.40 -18.73
CA GLY A 231 -13.98 -48.05 -19.21
C GLY A 231 -14.50 -46.70 -18.69
N GLY A 232 -15.11 -45.83 -19.48
CA GLY A 232 -15.62 -45.96 -20.83
C GLY A 232 -16.96 -45.23 -20.93
N GLY A 233 -17.09 -44.33 -21.92
CA GLY A 233 -18.32 -44.23 -22.71
C GLY A 233 -19.33 -43.11 -22.41
N ALA A 234 -19.88 -42.65 -23.53
CA ALA A 234 -21.12 -41.89 -23.79
C ALA A 234 -21.06 -40.38 -23.56
N ALA A 235 -21.07 -39.50 -24.58
CA ALA A 235 -21.92 -39.35 -25.78
C ALA A 235 -23.32 -38.75 -25.52
N ALA A 236 -23.62 -37.71 -26.33
CA ALA A 236 -24.94 -37.19 -26.74
C ALA A 236 -25.67 -36.31 -25.69
N ARG A 237 -26.44 -35.25 -25.97
CA ARG A 237 -27.17 -34.71 -27.14
C ARG A 237 -27.31 -33.17 -26.96
N ALA A 238 -27.14 -32.36 -27.98
CA ALA A 238 -28.19 -31.72 -28.81
C ALA A 238 -29.34 -31.04 -28.04
N ALA A 239 -29.50 -29.72 -28.21
CA ALA A 239 -30.77 -29.07 -28.57
C ALA A 239 -30.56 -27.57 -28.85
N ALA A 240 -30.88 -27.17 -30.07
CA ALA A 240 -31.13 -25.80 -30.48
C ALA A 240 -32.45 -25.28 -29.86
N ARG A 241 -32.50 -23.98 -29.57
CA ARG A 241 -33.70 -23.14 -29.51
C ARG A 241 -33.25 -21.77 -30.06
N ALA A 242 -33.67 -21.46 -31.29
CA ALA A 242 -34.88 -20.70 -31.62
C ALA A 242 -34.61 -19.20 -31.49
#